data_AF-A0A536S1R8-F1
#
_entry.id   AF-A0A536S1R8-F1
#
_cell.length_a   1.000
_cell.length_b   1.000
_cell.length_c   1.000
_cell.angle_alpha   90.00
_cell.angle_beta   90.00
_cell.angle_gamma   90.00
#
_symmetry.space_group_name_H-M   'P 1'
#
loop_
_entity.id
_entity.type
_entity.pdbx_description
1 polymer ?
#
loop_
_entity_poly.entity_id
_entity_poly.type
_entity_poly.pdbx_seq_one_letter_code
_entity_poly.pdbx_strand_id
1 'polypeptide(L)'
;MIADLRARGAKRVGLMGALGLSKCRKLEAEFGPLVDLNREYVRLRLVKSQEEIDWMRIAATLTDLAIEALRREARPGMTERELGAICEAAYHPQGGVTYIHYFLVTPMANPEYCVPRQFESNRKVHPGDVIATEITAQFFDYPGQHFHGGG
;
A
#
# COMPACT_ATOMS: atom_id res chain seq x y z
N MET A 1 16.97 18.13 -17.07
CA MET A 1 15.57 18.59 -16.98
C MET A 1 15.37 19.96 -17.65
N ILE A 2 15.80 21.08 -17.05
CA ILE A 2 15.58 22.43 -17.64
C ILE A 2 16.20 22.58 -19.03
N ALA A 3 17.45 22.13 -19.21
CA ALA A 3 18.13 22.17 -20.51
C ALA A 3 17.40 21.37 -21.59
N ASP A 4 16.86 20.19 -21.24
CA ASP A 4 16.07 19.36 -22.16
C ASP A 4 14.73 20.01 -22.51
N LEU A 5 14.03 20.60 -21.53
CA LEU A 5 12.80 21.37 -21.77
C LEU A 5 13.04 22.58 -22.68
N ARG A 6 14.15 23.30 -22.49
CA ARG A 6 14.57 24.39 -23.39
C ARG A 6 14.88 23.89 -24.79
N ALA A 7 15.62 22.78 -24.92
CA ALA A 7 15.94 22.18 -26.21
C ALA A 7 14.68 21.74 -26.97
N ARG A 8 13.64 21.29 -26.25
CA ARG A 8 12.31 20.97 -26.78
C ARG A 8 11.43 22.20 -27.05
N GLY A 9 11.92 23.41 -26.79
CA GLY A 9 11.18 24.65 -27.01
C GLY A 9 10.00 24.86 -26.06
N ALA A 10 10.03 24.28 -24.87
CA ALA A 10 8.95 24.40 -23.89
C ALA A 10 8.74 25.85 -23.47
N LYS A 11 7.50 26.34 -23.61
CA LYS A 11 7.09 27.70 -23.19
C LYS A 11 6.23 27.71 -21.93
N ARG A 12 5.59 26.58 -21.63
CA ARG A 12 4.76 26.34 -20.44
C ARG A 12 5.01 24.93 -19.97
N VAL A 13 5.13 24.73 -18.66
CA VAL A 13 5.43 23.43 -18.07
C VAL A 13 4.30 23.02 -17.13
N GLY A 14 3.73 21.84 -17.39
CA GLY A 14 2.78 21.20 -16.49
C GLY A 14 3.50 20.29 -15.49
N LEU A 15 2.98 20.21 -14.27
CA LEU A 15 3.48 19.35 -13.22
C LEU A 15 2.42 18.33 -12.81
N MET A 16 2.84 17.08 -12.71
CA MET A 16 2.04 15.95 -12.25
C MET A 16 2.85 15.17 -11.22
N GLY A 17 2.26 14.85 -10.08
CA GLY A 17 2.93 14.21 -8.96
C GLY A 17 3.70 15.18 -8.06
N ALA A 18 4.40 14.61 -7.07
CA ALA A 18 5.16 15.40 -6.10
C ALA A 18 6.50 15.85 -6.70
N LEU A 19 6.75 17.16 -6.71
CA LEU A 19 8.05 17.73 -7.01
C LEU A 19 8.49 18.61 -5.84
N GLY A 20 9.73 18.42 -5.38
CA GLY A 20 10.27 19.19 -4.25
C GLY A 20 10.28 20.69 -4.54
N LEU A 21 9.96 21.50 -3.53
CA LEU A 21 9.77 22.96 -3.63
C LEU A 21 10.92 23.68 -4.35
N SER A 22 12.18 23.31 -4.06
CA SER A 22 13.36 23.88 -4.72
C SER A 22 13.36 23.66 -6.24
N LYS A 23 12.92 22.48 -6.70
CA LYS A 23 12.83 22.15 -8.12
C LYS A 23 11.66 22.89 -8.79
N CYS A 24 10.52 23.04 -8.11
CA CYS A 24 9.40 23.84 -8.60
C CYS A 24 9.84 25.30 -8.84
N ARG A 25 10.48 25.92 -7.84
CA ARG A 25 10.97 27.31 -7.96
C ARG A 25 11.94 27.51 -9.11
N LYS A 26 12.85 26.55 -9.35
CA LYS A 26 13.78 26.61 -10.49
C LYS A 26 13.06 26.51 -11.84
N LEU A 27 12.00 25.72 -11.93
CA LEU A 27 11.19 25.65 -13.15
C LEU A 27 10.36 26.92 -13.34
N GLU A 28 9.78 27.46 -12.27
CA GLU A 28 8.96 28.69 -12.32
C GLU A 28 9.78 29.92 -12.70
N ALA A 29 11.02 30.01 -12.22
CA ALA A 29 11.94 31.07 -12.60
C ALA A 29 12.27 31.08 -14.11
N GLU A 30 12.18 29.92 -14.76
CA GLU A 30 12.60 29.73 -16.15
C GLU A 30 11.43 29.72 -17.14
N PHE A 31 10.29 29.17 -16.74
CA PHE A 31 9.15 28.91 -17.62
C PHE A 31 7.85 29.59 -17.14
N GLY A 32 7.93 30.40 -16.08
CA GLY A 32 6.76 31.00 -15.43
C GLY A 32 5.96 30.00 -14.59
N PRO A 33 4.78 30.40 -14.08
CA PRO A 33 3.97 29.57 -13.20
C PRO A 33 3.70 28.17 -13.76
N LEU A 34 3.92 27.14 -12.93
CA LEU A 34 3.65 25.75 -13.32
C LEU A 34 2.14 25.52 -13.41
N VAL A 35 1.74 24.73 -14.41
CA VAL A 35 0.35 24.27 -14.54
C VAL A 35 0.18 23.01 -13.71
N ASP A 36 -0.64 23.04 -12.68
CA ASP A 36 -1.00 21.84 -11.91
C ASP A 36 -1.89 20.92 -12.77
N LEU A 37 -1.41 19.70 -13.02
CA LEU A 37 -2.12 18.66 -13.77
C LEU A 37 -2.53 17.48 -12.87
N ASN A 38 -2.40 17.60 -11.55
CA ASN A 38 -2.71 16.51 -10.63
C ASN A 38 -4.18 16.10 -10.72
N ARG A 39 -5.10 17.05 -10.88
CA ARG A 39 -6.54 16.75 -10.95
C ARG A 39 -6.89 15.94 -12.20
N GLU A 40 -6.35 16.35 -13.34
CA GLU A 40 -6.54 15.71 -14.65
C GLU A 40 -5.93 14.30 -14.62
N TYR A 41 -4.73 14.17 -14.06
CA TYR A 41 -4.08 12.88 -13.90
C TYR A 41 -4.86 11.93 -12.98
N VAL A 42 -5.34 12.41 -11.84
CA VAL A 42 -6.19 11.61 -10.93
C VAL A 42 -7.43 11.12 -11.67
N ARG A 43 -8.09 11.99 -12.45
CA ARG A 43 -9.27 11.62 -13.25
C ARG A 43 -8.94 10.53 -14.27
N LEU A 44 -7.80 10.61 -14.95
CA LEU A 44 -7.38 9.58 -15.90
C LEU A 44 -7.18 8.23 -15.21
N ARG A 45 -6.64 8.20 -13.99
CA ARG A 45 -6.43 6.96 -13.22
C ARG A 45 -7.70 6.36 -12.62
N LEU A 46 -8.84 7.05 -12.68
CA LEU A 46 -10.12 6.51 -12.19
C LEU A 46 -10.65 5.40 -13.08
N VAL A 47 -10.44 5.49 -14.39
CA VAL A 47 -10.86 4.47 -15.34
C VAL A 47 -9.67 3.57 -15.62
N LYS A 48 -9.74 2.33 -15.11
CA LYS A 48 -8.68 1.35 -15.26
C LYS A 48 -8.68 0.72 -16.64
N SER A 49 -7.49 0.54 -17.22
CA SER A 49 -7.31 -0.33 -18.37
C SER A 49 -7.55 -1.80 -17.99
N GLN A 50 -7.70 -2.67 -19.00
CA GLN A 50 -7.87 -4.09 -18.73
C GLN A 50 -6.64 -4.69 -18.05
N GLU A 51 -5.45 -4.24 -18.43
CA GLU A 51 -4.17 -4.63 -17.85
C GLU A 51 -4.07 -4.19 -16.37
N GLU A 52 -4.49 -2.95 -16.04
CA GLU A 52 -4.53 -2.48 -14.66
C GLU A 52 -5.48 -3.34 -13.80
N ILE A 53 -6.64 -3.72 -14.36
CA ILE A 53 -7.59 -4.61 -13.69
C ILE A 53 -6.98 -5.99 -13.47
N ASP A 54 -6.25 -6.52 -14.44
CA ASP A 54 -5.59 -7.83 -14.33
C ASP A 54 -4.50 -7.82 -13.25
N TRP A 55 -3.73 -6.73 -13.13
CA TRP A 55 -2.77 -6.56 -12.04
C TRP A 55 -3.45 -6.47 -10.67
N MET A 56 -4.58 -5.76 -10.57
CA MET A 56 -5.37 -5.72 -9.33
C MET A 56 -5.90 -7.11 -8.94
N ARG A 57 -6.29 -7.95 -9.91
CA ARG A 57 -6.70 -9.35 -9.65
C ARG A 57 -5.55 -10.22 -9.16
N ILE A 58 -4.36 -10.02 -9.69
CA ILE A 58 -3.14 -10.69 -9.19
C ILE A 58 -2.89 -10.26 -7.74
N ALA A 59 -2.93 -8.95 -7.47
CA ALA A 59 -2.72 -8.41 -6.13
C ALA A 59 -3.78 -8.91 -5.11
N ALA A 60 -5.03 -9.08 -5.52
CA ALA A 60 -6.07 -9.71 -4.72
C ALA A 60 -5.71 -11.17 -4.37
N THR A 61 -5.32 -11.96 -5.37
CA THR A 61 -4.86 -13.34 -5.16
C THR A 61 -3.68 -13.41 -4.18
N LEU A 62 -2.71 -12.50 -4.29
CA LEU A 62 -1.55 -12.42 -3.39
C LEU A 62 -1.98 -12.10 -1.94
N THR A 63 -3.00 -11.27 -1.78
CA THR A 63 -3.55 -10.93 -0.46
C THR A 63 -4.31 -12.11 0.14
N ASP A 64 -5.09 -12.83 -0.66
CA ASP A 64 -5.77 -14.06 -0.23
C ASP A 64 -4.76 -15.12 0.25
N LEU A 65 -3.61 -15.23 -0.42
CA LEU A 65 -2.53 -16.12 -0.01
C LEU A 65 -1.95 -15.76 1.36
N ALA A 66 -1.79 -14.48 1.66
CA ALA A 66 -1.36 -14.02 2.99
C ALA A 66 -2.40 -14.37 4.06
N ILE A 67 -3.69 -14.16 3.78
CA ILE A 67 -4.78 -14.50 4.71
C ILE A 67 -4.82 -16.01 5.00
N GLU A 68 -4.70 -16.84 3.97
CA GLU A 68 -4.69 -18.30 4.15
C GLU A 68 -3.43 -18.78 4.90
N ALA A 69 -2.26 -18.17 4.63
CA ALA A 69 -1.04 -18.45 5.39
C ALA A 69 -1.18 -18.10 6.87
N LEU A 70 -1.73 -16.92 7.18
CA LEU A 70 -2.05 -16.53 8.56
C LEU A 70 -2.98 -17.54 9.21
N ARG A 71 -4.07 -17.92 8.54
CA ARG A 71 -5.04 -18.89 9.06
C ARG A 71 -4.40 -20.24 9.40
N ARG A 72 -3.44 -20.69 8.59
CA ARG A 72 -2.74 -21.97 8.80
C ARG A 72 -1.68 -21.90 9.91
N GLU A 73 -1.00 -20.78 10.03
CA GLU A 73 0.28 -20.71 10.78
C GLU A 73 0.22 -19.87 12.06
N ALA A 74 -0.72 -18.91 12.15
CA ALA A 74 -0.90 -18.08 13.32
C ALA A 74 -1.27 -18.92 14.54
N ARG A 75 -0.58 -18.68 15.65
CA ARG A 75 -0.75 -19.46 16.88
C ARG A 75 -0.37 -18.62 18.11
N PRO A 76 -0.91 -18.95 19.29
CA PRO A 76 -0.51 -18.31 20.53
C PRO A 76 1.01 -18.31 20.73
N GLY A 77 1.52 -17.21 21.27
CA GLY A 77 2.95 -16.97 21.50
C GLY A 77 3.65 -16.17 20.40
N MET A 78 3.06 -16.06 19.22
CA MET A 78 3.59 -15.23 18.11
C MET A 78 3.36 -13.75 18.36
N THR A 79 4.27 -12.92 17.90
CA THR A 79 4.16 -11.46 17.86
C THR A 79 3.50 -10.99 16.56
N GLU A 80 2.98 -9.77 16.55
CA GLU A 80 2.42 -9.14 15.33
C GLU A 80 3.47 -9.08 14.20
N ARG A 81 4.76 -8.91 14.53
CA ARG A 81 5.86 -8.97 13.55
C ARG A 81 5.99 -10.34 12.89
N GLU A 82 5.84 -11.41 13.66
CA GLU A 82 5.89 -12.78 13.14
C GLU A 82 4.65 -13.08 12.28
N LEU A 83 3.49 -12.50 12.59
CA LEU A 83 2.31 -12.54 11.73
C LEU A 83 2.55 -11.81 10.40
N GLY A 84 3.16 -10.62 10.45
CA GLY A 84 3.59 -9.89 9.25
C GLY A 84 4.54 -10.71 8.38
N ALA A 85 5.54 -11.36 8.99
CA ALA A 85 6.49 -12.22 8.28
C ALA A 85 5.81 -13.41 7.56
N ILE A 86 4.77 -14.01 8.16
CA ILE A 86 3.97 -15.06 7.52
C ILE A 86 3.27 -14.53 6.26
N CYS A 87 2.70 -13.31 6.34
CA CYS A 87 2.05 -12.68 5.20
C CYS A 87 3.04 -12.47 4.05
N GLU A 88 4.18 -11.84 4.34
CA GLU A 88 5.18 -11.52 3.32
C GLU A 88 5.74 -12.77 2.67
N ALA A 89 6.03 -13.82 3.45
CA ALA A 89 6.52 -15.08 2.94
C ALA A 89 5.55 -15.76 1.94
N ALA A 90 4.24 -15.51 2.07
CA ALA A 90 3.23 -16.13 1.22
C ALA A 90 3.21 -15.57 -0.21
N TYR A 91 3.36 -14.24 -0.36
CA TYR A 91 3.28 -13.58 -1.67
C TYR A 91 4.64 -13.17 -2.26
N HIS A 92 5.69 -13.05 -1.45
CA HIS A 92 7.00 -12.58 -1.94
C HIS A 92 7.60 -13.47 -3.04
N PRO A 93 7.55 -14.82 -2.95
CA PRO A 93 8.03 -15.70 -4.02
C PRO A 93 7.24 -15.57 -5.33
N GLN A 94 6.03 -15.02 -5.27
CA GLN A 94 5.14 -14.82 -6.41
C GLN A 94 5.25 -13.40 -6.99
N GLY A 95 6.24 -12.61 -6.54
CA GLY A 95 6.48 -11.25 -7.00
C GLY A 95 5.59 -10.20 -6.32
N GLY A 96 4.89 -10.57 -5.24
CA GLY A 96 4.13 -9.64 -4.42
C GLY A 96 5.03 -8.77 -3.55
N VAL A 97 4.62 -7.52 -3.37
CA VAL A 97 5.25 -6.58 -2.44
C VAL A 97 4.22 -6.15 -1.41
N THR A 98 4.67 -5.92 -0.18
CA THR A 98 3.81 -5.36 0.87
C THR A 98 3.34 -3.95 0.49
N TYR A 99 2.05 -3.70 0.54
CA TYR A 99 1.52 -2.33 0.64
C TYR A 99 1.22 -2.01 2.10
N ILE A 100 0.37 -2.82 2.75
CA ILE A 100 0.10 -2.76 4.19
C ILE A 100 -0.14 -4.17 4.75
N HIS A 101 0.20 -4.37 6.03
CA HIS A 101 -0.34 -5.43 6.88
C HIS A 101 -0.53 -4.87 8.29
N TYR A 102 -1.76 -4.55 8.63
CA TYR A 102 -2.11 -4.00 9.94
C TYR A 102 -2.77 -5.07 10.78
N PHE A 103 -2.38 -5.13 12.05
CA PHE A 103 -2.86 -6.14 12.98
C PHE A 103 -3.54 -5.51 14.19
N LEU A 104 -4.66 -6.09 14.59
CA LEU A 104 -5.27 -5.91 15.89
C LEU A 104 -5.25 -7.26 16.59
N VAL A 105 -4.48 -7.38 17.67
CA VAL A 105 -4.44 -8.58 18.50
C VAL A 105 -4.87 -8.21 19.92
N THR A 106 -6.05 -8.65 20.34
CA THR A 106 -6.62 -8.20 21.61
C THR A 106 -7.59 -9.23 22.23
N PRO A 107 -7.77 -9.28 23.56
CA PRO A 107 -8.72 -10.21 24.17
C PRO A 107 -10.16 -9.86 23.78
N MET A 108 -10.96 -10.83 23.34
CA MET A 108 -12.36 -10.56 23.00
C MET A 108 -13.19 -10.07 24.19
N ALA A 109 -12.91 -10.59 25.39
CA ALA A 109 -13.63 -10.24 26.61
C ALA A 109 -13.35 -8.81 27.10
N ASN A 110 -12.19 -8.25 26.73
CA ASN A 110 -11.80 -6.90 27.11
C ASN A 110 -10.87 -6.27 26.06
N PRO A 111 -11.42 -5.77 24.94
CA PRO A 111 -10.62 -5.21 23.85
C PRO A 111 -9.83 -3.98 24.31
N GLU A 112 -8.53 -4.01 24.06
CA GLU A 112 -7.59 -2.95 24.45
C GLU A 112 -7.61 -1.77 23.46
N TYR A 113 -8.06 -1.99 22.22
CA TYR A 113 -8.16 -1.00 21.16
C TYR A 113 -9.10 -1.51 20.05
N CYS A 114 -9.65 -0.59 19.24
CA CYS A 114 -10.74 -0.88 18.30
C CYS A 114 -10.35 -0.90 16.82
N VAL A 115 -9.09 -0.58 16.47
CA VAL A 115 -8.60 -0.55 15.09
C VAL A 115 -7.23 -1.22 14.95
N PRO A 116 -6.93 -1.88 13.81
CA PRO A 116 -5.60 -2.42 13.52
C PRO A 116 -4.50 -1.36 13.61
N ARG A 117 -3.37 -1.76 14.18
CA ARG A 117 -2.19 -0.91 14.30
C ARG A 117 -1.43 -0.87 12.99
N GLN A 118 -1.03 0.34 12.59
CA GLN A 118 -0.24 0.53 11.38
C GLN A 118 1.18 -0.03 11.48
N PHE A 119 1.69 -0.16 12.71
CA PHE A 119 3.02 -0.67 13.00
C PHE A 119 2.91 -1.82 13.98
N GLU A 120 3.59 -2.92 13.68
CA GLU A 120 3.52 -4.14 14.45
C GLU A 120 4.25 -3.96 15.79
N SER A 121 3.62 -4.47 16.84
CA SER A 121 4.16 -4.48 18.19
C SER A 121 4.83 -5.81 18.53
N ASN A 122 5.47 -5.85 19.70
CA ASN A 122 5.98 -7.10 20.29
C ASN A 122 4.93 -7.80 21.17
N ARG A 123 3.67 -7.36 21.16
CA ARG A 123 2.59 -8.05 21.87
C ARG A 123 2.47 -9.45 21.29
N LYS A 124 2.38 -10.46 22.17
CA LYS A 124 2.16 -11.84 21.76
C LYS A 124 0.68 -12.14 21.67
N VAL A 125 0.28 -12.97 20.72
CA VAL A 125 -1.04 -13.59 20.66
C VAL A 125 -1.19 -14.49 21.88
N HIS A 126 -2.23 -14.28 22.67
CA HIS A 126 -2.60 -15.13 23.79
C HIS A 126 -3.84 -15.97 23.46
N PRO A 127 -4.04 -17.14 24.09
CA PRO A 127 -5.28 -17.89 23.93
C PRO A 127 -6.49 -17.02 24.31
N GLY A 128 -7.51 -16.97 23.44
CA GLY A 128 -8.70 -16.13 23.62
C GLY A 128 -8.58 -14.70 23.07
N ASP A 129 -7.43 -14.34 22.49
CA ASP A 129 -7.32 -13.15 21.67
C ASP A 129 -8.03 -13.33 20.33
N VAL A 130 -8.63 -12.25 19.84
CA VAL A 130 -9.01 -12.10 18.43
C VAL A 130 -7.86 -11.45 17.67
N ILE A 131 -7.66 -11.90 16.43
CA ILE A 131 -6.77 -11.27 15.45
C ILE A 131 -7.63 -10.69 14.33
N ALA A 132 -7.71 -9.37 14.22
CA ALA A 132 -8.30 -8.70 13.06
C ALA A 132 -7.19 -8.06 12.23
N THR A 133 -7.31 -8.14 10.90
CA THR A 133 -6.25 -7.68 10.00
C THR A 133 -6.77 -6.85 8.83
N GLU A 134 -5.93 -5.92 8.40
CA GLU A 134 -6.07 -5.24 7.12
C GLU A 134 -4.80 -5.51 6.31
N ILE A 135 -4.92 -6.27 5.23
CA ILE A 135 -3.76 -6.72 4.45
C ILE A 135 -3.95 -6.31 3.01
N THR A 136 -2.88 -5.82 2.40
CA THR A 136 -2.84 -5.47 0.99
C THR A 136 -1.47 -5.82 0.45
N ALA A 137 -1.43 -6.84 -0.38
CA ALA A 137 -0.31 -7.07 -1.27
C ALA A 137 -0.50 -6.23 -2.54
N GLN A 138 0.60 -5.86 -3.18
CA GLN A 138 0.60 -5.16 -4.45
C GLN A 138 1.39 -5.93 -5.49
N PHE A 139 0.94 -5.83 -6.74
CA PHE A 139 1.61 -6.33 -7.92
C PHE A 139 1.77 -5.18 -8.92
N PHE A 140 3.01 -4.90 -9.32
CA PHE A 140 3.33 -3.82 -10.28
C PHE A 140 2.75 -2.44 -9.90
N ASP A 141 2.84 -2.07 -8.62
CA ASP A 141 2.25 -0.86 -8.00
C ASP A 141 0.71 -0.79 -7.99
N TYR A 142 0.02 -1.90 -8.28
CA TYR A 142 -1.43 -2.02 -8.12
C TYR A 142 -1.76 -2.85 -6.87
N PRO A 143 -2.44 -2.26 -5.87
CA PRO A 143 -2.83 -2.97 -4.66
C PRO A 143 -4.08 -3.84 -4.89
N GLY A 144 -4.15 -4.97 -4.18
CA GLY A 144 -5.36 -5.73 -3.95
C GLY A 144 -5.61 -5.79 -2.45
N GLN A 145 -6.79 -5.40 -1.99
CA GLN A 145 -7.07 -5.23 -0.56
C GLN A 145 -8.14 -6.20 -0.08
N HIS A 146 -7.86 -6.91 1.01
CA HIS A 146 -8.82 -7.76 1.72
C HIS A 146 -8.82 -7.45 3.22
N PHE A 147 -10.01 -7.43 3.81
CA PHE A 147 -10.23 -7.28 5.25
C PHE A 147 -10.87 -8.56 5.78
N HIS A 148 -10.33 -9.11 6.86
CA HIS A 148 -10.90 -10.28 7.52
C HIS A 148 -11.08 -10.04 9.02
N GLY A 149 -12.31 -10.23 9.51
CA GLY A 149 -12.65 -10.28 10.93
C GLY A 149 -13.22 -11.66 11.26
N GLY A 150 -12.42 -12.52 11.90
CA GLY A 150 -12.83 -13.82 12.41
C GLY A 150 -12.85 -13.83 13.93
N GLY A 151 -13.94 -14.33 14.53
CA GLY A 151 -14.09 -14.51 15.98
C GLY A 151 -13.74 -15.91 16.46
#